data_AF-A0A7W6DRQ4-F1
#
_entry.id   AF-A0A7W6DRQ4-F1
#
_cell.length_a   1.000
_cell.length_b   1.000
_cell.length_c   1.000
_cell.angle_alpha   90.00
_cell.angle_beta   90.00
_cell.angle_gamma   90.00
#
_symmetry.space_group_name_H-M   'P 1'
#
loop_
_entity.id
_entity.type
_entity.pdbx_description
1 polymer ?
#
loop_
_entity_poly.entity_id
_entity_poly.type
_entity_poly.pdbx_seq_one_letter_code
_entity_poly.pdbx_strand_id
1 'polypeptide(L)'
;MTKAPIEDRLDDVRRAEYGAPMEVAARLAAVTVTALLVGVFGGNVLCLIWLTVHLVSQATFAGLLFRRFPVPDRLAFPIAIGLYAFMIVNYSIYPLYLIALNQNIALLTVASFALVGQVTYIQQRRLLEPHIVATDVISMALILVTLTAILLPYATQMSDRVLLLVTPVVLFGYVLSSLFSGLRQQRLLRDTQARYASSQKARALNQFVGGVAHDFNNQLTAILGHLELYELLDNPEEQRQALSESRAAARRAALTVQQLLTSSGRTRLSPAQVPMDAFLNHLKAMLPDLLGPGMRVTVTAPPSTQTAWVDADMLETCMVQICLNAQDASVGTGRVRIWAETCTQLPPQEQPIGSEPPWTVLWIEDDGPGVSPEALPQLAEPFYTTKSTSEGAGLGLSAVAGFARQSGGQLMIRSAPETGLQVGIALPSNAPCPGVQTKQQERAKRASSPKPDMTTPRRSPKRTQVQVSGS
;
A
#
# COMPACT_ATOMS: atom_id res chain seq x y z
N MET A 1 -7.63 -12.88 -10.60
CA MET A 1 -8.02 -12.76 -9.18
C MET A 1 -7.14 -13.67 -8.34
N THR A 2 -5.98 -13.19 -7.92
CA THR A 2 -5.11 -13.86 -6.94
C THR A 2 -5.87 -13.93 -5.62
N LYS A 3 -6.07 -15.14 -5.06
CA LYS A 3 -6.69 -15.30 -3.73
C LYS A 3 -5.82 -14.54 -2.73
N ALA A 4 -6.39 -13.50 -2.10
CA ALA A 4 -5.74 -12.83 -0.98
C ALA A 4 -5.40 -13.86 0.12
N PRO A 5 -4.30 -13.65 0.87
CA PRO A 5 -4.02 -14.41 2.09
C PRO A 5 -5.28 -14.55 2.96
N ILE A 6 -5.47 -15.72 3.58
CA ILE A 6 -6.67 -15.98 4.40
C ILE A 6 -6.80 -14.95 5.54
N GLU A 7 -5.67 -14.46 6.04
CA GLU A 7 -5.62 -13.44 7.09
C GLU A 7 -6.23 -12.11 6.63
N ASP A 8 -5.85 -11.62 5.45
CA ASP A 8 -6.43 -10.41 4.85
C ASP A 8 -7.95 -10.50 4.69
N ARG A 9 -8.44 -11.69 4.35
CA ARG A 9 -9.88 -11.93 4.17
C ARG A 9 -10.66 -11.95 5.48
N LEU A 10 -10.09 -12.52 6.54
CA LEU A 10 -10.70 -12.48 7.88
C LEU A 10 -10.69 -11.05 8.43
N ASP A 11 -9.64 -10.28 8.15
CA ASP A 11 -9.58 -8.87 8.49
C ASP A 11 -10.59 -8.03 7.71
N ASP A 12 -10.86 -8.36 6.45
CA ASP A 12 -11.93 -7.74 5.68
C ASP A 12 -13.31 -8.02 6.28
N VAL A 13 -13.58 -9.27 6.67
CA VAL A 13 -14.81 -9.66 7.40
C VAL A 13 -14.93 -8.91 8.73
N ARG A 14 -13.83 -8.81 9.49
CA ARG A 14 -13.75 -8.09 10.76
C ARG A 14 -14.03 -6.61 10.60
N ARG A 15 -13.38 -5.95 9.63
CA ARG A 15 -13.63 -4.53 9.33
C ARG A 15 -15.06 -4.30 8.85
N ALA A 16 -15.64 -5.26 8.13
CA ALA A 16 -17.01 -5.17 7.64
C ALA A 16 -18.05 -5.26 8.77
N GLU A 17 -17.88 -6.12 9.78
CA GLU A 17 -18.84 -6.24 10.91
C GLU A 17 -18.53 -5.28 12.06
N TYR A 18 -17.25 -5.09 12.38
CA TYR A 18 -16.79 -4.46 13.63
C TYR A 18 -15.96 -3.18 13.39
N GLY A 19 -15.94 -2.66 12.16
CA GLY A 19 -15.19 -1.45 11.81
C GLY A 19 -15.73 -0.17 12.44
N ALA A 20 -16.97 -0.16 12.92
CA ALA A 20 -17.62 0.98 13.56
C ALA A 20 -18.15 0.58 14.96
N PRO A 21 -17.35 0.72 16.03
CA PRO A 21 -17.72 0.19 17.35
C PRO A 21 -19.01 0.80 17.92
N MET A 22 -19.27 2.08 17.63
CA MET A 22 -20.50 2.76 18.04
C MET A 22 -21.75 2.20 17.34
N GLU A 23 -21.65 1.83 16.06
CA GLU A 23 -22.76 1.20 15.33
C GLU A 23 -23.05 -0.19 15.90
N VAL A 24 -22.01 -0.99 16.14
CA VAL A 24 -22.13 -2.33 16.73
C VAL A 24 -22.79 -2.26 18.11
N ALA A 25 -22.33 -1.34 18.97
CA ALA A 25 -22.90 -1.14 20.30
C ALA A 25 -24.38 -0.71 20.23
N ALA A 26 -24.71 0.23 19.35
CA ALA A 26 -26.09 0.66 19.14
C ALA A 26 -26.99 -0.48 18.64
N ARG A 27 -26.51 -1.29 17.70
CA ARG A 27 -27.23 -2.46 17.16
C ARG A 27 -27.49 -3.50 18.24
N LEU A 28 -26.47 -3.87 19.02
CA LEU A 28 -26.62 -4.82 20.13
C LEU A 28 -27.59 -4.29 21.18
N ALA A 29 -27.46 -3.01 21.57
CA ALA A 29 -28.38 -2.38 22.52
C ALA A 29 -29.82 -2.38 22.01
N ALA A 30 -30.05 -2.00 20.74
CA ALA A 30 -31.38 -1.97 20.15
C ALA A 30 -32.04 -3.37 20.14
N VAL A 31 -31.29 -4.41 19.75
CA VAL A 31 -31.79 -5.80 19.74
C VAL A 31 -32.07 -6.27 21.16
N THR A 32 -31.16 -6.03 22.11
CA THR A 32 -31.33 -6.45 23.51
C THR A 32 -32.51 -5.75 24.17
N VAL A 33 -32.63 -4.42 24.05
CA VAL A 33 -33.74 -3.66 24.64
C VAL A 33 -35.07 -4.11 24.05
N THR A 34 -35.15 -4.24 22.73
CA THR A 34 -36.39 -4.67 22.06
C THR A 34 -36.78 -6.09 22.48
N ALA A 35 -35.82 -7.02 22.54
CA ALA A 35 -36.08 -8.39 22.97
C ALA A 35 -36.50 -8.48 24.44
N LEU A 36 -35.90 -7.69 25.33
CA LEU A 36 -36.32 -7.62 26.74
C LEU A 36 -37.73 -7.05 26.87
N LEU A 37 -38.07 -6.00 26.12
CA LEU A 37 -39.43 -5.44 26.12
C LEU A 37 -40.46 -6.48 25.63
N VAL A 38 -40.18 -7.16 24.53
CA VAL A 38 -41.05 -8.23 24.00
C VAL A 38 -41.15 -9.42 24.95
N GLY A 39 -40.04 -9.84 25.55
CA GLY A 39 -40.01 -10.97 26.47
C GLY A 39 -40.75 -10.70 27.79
N VAL A 40 -40.51 -9.53 28.40
CA VAL A 40 -41.09 -9.16 29.69
C VAL A 40 -42.55 -8.74 29.55
N PHE A 41 -42.86 -7.80 28.65
CA PHE A 41 -44.23 -7.28 28.50
C PHE A 41 -45.11 -8.19 27.64
N GLY A 42 -44.52 -8.93 26.70
CA GLY A 42 -45.26 -9.89 25.86
C GLY A 42 -45.36 -11.29 26.46
N GLY A 43 -44.77 -11.55 27.63
CA GLY A 43 -44.79 -12.86 28.30
C GLY A 43 -44.10 -13.98 27.50
N ASN A 44 -43.25 -13.63 26.52
CA ASN A 44 -42.69 -14.57 25.56
C ASN A 44 -41.29 -15.04 26.01
N VAL A 45 -41.23 -16.09 26.82
CA VAL A 45 -39.97 -16.68 27.31
C VAL A 45 -39.05 -17.13 26.17
N LEU A 46 -39.62 -17.54 25.03
CA LEU A 46 -38.85 -17.93 23.86
C LEU A 46 -38.02 -16.75 23.29
N CYS A 47 -38.48 -15.51 23.47
CA CYS A 47 -37.72 -14.30 23.13
C CYS A 47 -36.38 -14.24 23.89
N LEU A 48 -36.41 -14.56 25.18
CA LEU A 48 -35.23 -14.48 26.05
C LEU A 48 -34.23 -15.60 25.73
N ILE A 49 -34.74 -16.79 25.41
CA ILE A 49 -33.93 -17.92 24.91
C ILE A 49 -33.27 -17.53 23.59
N TRP A 50 -34.04 -17.00 22.63
CA TRP A 50 -33.53 -16.53 21.35
C TRP A 50 -32.47 -15.42 21.52
N LEU A 51 -32.72 -14.44 22.38
CA LEU A 51 -31.77 -13.36 22.67
C LEU A 51 -30.45 -13.93 23.20
N THR A 52 -30.52 -14.92 24.11
CA THR A 52 -29.32 -15.57 24.65
C THR A 52 -28.53 -16.26 23.53
N VAL A 53 -29.20 -17.01 22.65
CA VAL A 53 -28.55 -17.65 21.49
C VAL A 53 -27.96 -16.59 20.54
N HIS A 54 -28.67 -15.49 20.31
CA HIS A 54 -28.19 -14.39 19.48
C HIS A 54 -26.91 -13.76 20.07
N LEU A 55 -26.90 -13.41 21.36
CA LEU A 55 -25.74 -12.81 22.02
C LEU A 55 -24.55 -13.77 22.07
N VAL A 56 -24.77 -15.06 22.35
CA VAL A 56 -23.71 -16.08 22.35
C VAL A 56 -23.12 -16.25 20.94
N SER A 57 -23.94 -16.27 19.90
CA SER A 57 -23.45 -16.37 18.51
C SER A 57 -22.65 -15.13 18.09
N GLN A 58 -23.08 -13.92 18.47
CA GLN A 58 -22.33 -12.68 18.28
C GLN A 58 -20.97 -12.73 18.98
N ALA A 59 -20.94 -13.13 20.26
CA ALA A 59 -19.71 -13.25 21.03
C ALA A 59 -18.74 -14.29 20.45
N THR A 60 -19.28 -15.42 19.98
CA THR A 60 -18.49 -16.49 19.33
C THR A 60 -17.89 -15.99 18.02
N PHE A 61 -18.68 -15.29 17.19
CA PHE A 61 -18.23 -14.73 15.93
C PHE A 61 -17.16 -13.64 16.13
N ALA A 62 -17.36 -12.74 17.10
CA ALA A 62 -16.35 -11.77 17.51
C ALA A 62 -15.07 -12.47 17.99
N GLY A 63 -15.19 -13.46 18.88
CA GLY A 63 -14.04 -14.18 19.40
C GLY A 63 -13.20 -14.87 18.32
N LEU A 64 -13.83 -15.41 17.27
CA LEU A 64 -13.13 -15.96 16.12
C LEU A 64 -12.36 -14.90 15.34
N LEU A 65 -13.00 -13.76 15.03
CA LEU A 65 -12.40 -12.69 14.25
C LEU A 65 -11.28 -11.94 14.98
N PHE A 66 -11.37 -11.82 16.32
CA PHE A 66 -10.32 -11.27 17.17
C PHE A 66 -9.31 -12.32 17.64
N ARG A 67 -9.30 -13.52 17.04
CA ARG A 67 -8.40 -14.65 17.33
C ARG A 67 -8.28 -15.01 18.82
N ARG A 68 -9.39 -14.91 19.56
CA ARG A 68 -9.47 -15.39 20.95
C ARG A 68 -9.63 -16.91 21.06
N PHE A 69 -10.05 -17.58 19.98
CA PHE A 69 -10.16 -19.03 19.92
C PHE A 69 -9.11 -19.64 18.97
N PRO A 70 -8.46 -20.75 19.35
CA PRO A 70 -7.49 -21.42 18.51
C PRO A 70 -8.21 -22.20 17.40
N VAL A 71 -8.23 -21.66 16.19
CA VAL A 71 -8.81 -22.31 15.01
C VAL A 71 -7.74 -22.42 13.92
N PRO A 72 -7.60 -23.58 13.24
CA PRO A 72 -6.65 -23.72 12.14
C PRO A 72 -6.91 -22.72 11.01
N ASP A 73 -5.88 -22.07 10.47
CA ASP A 73 -6.02 -21.01 9.46
C ASP A 73 -6.84 -21.42 8.23
N ARG A 74 -6.74 -22.67 7.79
CA ARG A 74 -7.51 -23.21 6.65
C ARG A 74 -9.01 -23.26 6.91
N LEU A 75 -9.42 -23.38 8.18
CA LEU A 75 -10.81 -23.52 8.61
C LEU A 75 -11.38 -22.22 9.16
N ALA A 76 -10.54 -21.27 9.58
CA ALA A 76 -10.97 -20.02 10.18
C ALA A 76 -11.94 -19.23 9.27
N PHE A 77 -11.62 -19.07 7.99
CA PHE A 77 -12.50 -18.38 7.03
C PHE A 77 -13.84 -19.08 6.77
N PRO A 78 -13.91 -20.39 6.39
CA PRO A 78 -15.20 -21.04 6.18
C PRO A 78 -16.04 -21.13 7.46
N ILE A 79 -15.42 -21.30 8.64
CA ILE A 79 -16.13 -21.25 9.94
C ILE A 79 -16.70 -19.85 10.18
N ALA A 80 -15.95 -18.78 9.87
CA ALA A 80 -16.45 -17.41 10.00
C ALA A 80 -17.68 -17.18 9.10
N ILE A 81 -17.62 -17.57 7.82
CA ILE A 81 -18.78 -17.44 6.91
C ILE A 81 -19.97 -18.29 7.39
N GLY A 82 -19.71 -19.50 7.92
CA GLY A 82 -20.74 -20.35 8.50
C GLY A 82 -21.42 -19.73 9.73
N LEU A 83 -20.63 -19.21 10.68
CA LEU A 83 -21.14 -18.51 11.85
C LEU A 83 -21.91 -17.24 11.48
N TYR A 84 -21.44 -16.50 10.48
CA TYR A 84 -22.14 -15.34 9.95
C TYR A 84 -23.50 -15.72 9.37
N ALA A 85 -23.56 -16.76 8.51
CA ALA A 85 -24.80 -17.27 7.96
C ALA A 85 -25.76 -17.74 9.06
N PHE A 86 -25.25 -18.46 10.07
CA PHE A 86 -26.03 -18.86 11.24
C PHE A 86 -26.60 -17.65 11.98
N MET A 87 -25.81 -16.61 12.21
CA MET A 87 -26.22 -15.42 12.94
C MET A 87 -27.34 -14.66 12.23
N ILE A 88 -27.26 -14.52 10.90
CA ILE A 88 -28.31 -13.93 10.07
C ILE A 88 -29.59 -14.76 10.18
N VAL A 89 -29.49 -16.07 9.96
CA VAL A 89 -30.65 -16.96 9.98
C VAL A 89 -31.30 -16.96 11.37
N ASN A 90 -30.49 -17.09 12.42
CA ASN A 90 -30.94 -17.02 13.80
C ASN A 90 -31.66 -15.68 14.08
N TYR A 91 -31.10 -14.56 13.62
CA TYR A 91 -31.76 -13.26 13.78
C TYR A 91 -33.13 -13.23 13.09
N SER A 92 -33.24 -13.73 11.86
CA SER A 92 -34.48 -13.66 11.07
C SER A 92 -35.58 -14.62 11.52
N ILE A 93 -35.23 -15.75 12.15
CA ILE A 93 -36.20 -16.74 12.62
C ILE A 93 -37.21 -16.12 13.61
N TYR A 94 -36.76 -15.28 14.54
CA TYR A 94 -37.64 -14.77 15.59
C TYR A 94 -38.68 -13.75 15.08
N PRO A 95 -38.35 -12.74 14.27
CA PRO A 95 -39.34 -11.92 13.59
C PRO A 95 -40.33 -12.73 12.74
N LEU A 96 -39.85 -13.74 11.99
CA LEU A 96 -40.72 -14.62 11.21
C LEU A 96 -41.67 -15.42 12.10
N TYR A 97 -41.20 -15.90 13.25
CA TYR A 97 -42.02 -16.58 14.25
C TYR A 97 -43.09 -15.66 14.84
N LEU A 98 -42.75 -14.42 15.20
CA LEU A 98 -43.71 -13.43 15.69
C LEU A 98 -44.80 -13.12 14.66
N ILE A 99 -44.45 -13.03 13.38
CA ILE A 99 -45.41 -12.85 12.28
C ILE A 99 -46.29 -14.10 12.14
N ALA A 100 -45.71 -15.30 12.23
CA ALA A 100 -46.45 -16.56 12.11
C ALA A 100 -47.47 -16.78 13.23
N LEU A 101 -47.17 -16.32 14.46
CA LEU A 101 -48.11 -16.35 15.57
C LEU A 101 -49.37 -15.51 15.30
N ASN A 102 -49.23 -14.39 14.58
CA ASN A 102 -50.32 -13.50 14.19
C ASN A 102 -51.28 -13.10 15.34
N GLN A 103 -50.74 -12.94 16.56
CA GLN A 103 -51.56 -12.74 17.77
C GLN A 103 -51.94 -11.26 18.03
N ASN A 104 -51.01 -10.32 17.78
CA ASN A 104 -51.20 -8.91 18.09
C ASN A 104 -50.40 -8.02 17.13
N ILE A 105 -51.01 -6.91 16.69
CA ILE A 105 -50.44 -5.87 15.84
C ILE A 105 -49.11 -5.34 16.41
N ALA A 106 -48.96 -5.21 17.73
CA ALA A 106 -47.72 -4.74 18.34
C ALA A 106 -46.52 -5.66 18.02
N LEU A 107 -46.69 -6.98 18.14
CA LEU A 107 -45.64 -7.95 17.84
C LEU A 107 -45.34 -8.02 16.33
N LEU A 108 -46.39 -7.90 15.51
CA LEU A 108 -46.29 -7.82 14.06
C LEU A 108 -45.50 -6.57 13.61
N THR A 109 -45.72 -5.45 14.28
CA THR A 109 -45.00 -4.19 14.05
C THR A 109 -43.52 -4.34 14.41
N VAL A 110 -43.21 -4.86 15.60
CA VAL A 110 -41.82 -5.10 16.03
C VAL A 110 -41.10 -6.04 15.07
N ALA A 111 -41.75 -7.12 14.65
CA ALA A 111 -41.17 -8.07 13.70
C ALA A 111 -40.91 -7.45 12.33
N SER A 112 -41.84 -6.63 11.83
CA SER A 112 -41.69 -5.92 10.56
C SER A 112 -40.51 -4.95 10.59
N PHE A 113 -40.38 -4.14 11.64
CA PHE A 113 -39.24 -3.24 11.80
C PHE A 113 -37.91 -3.99 11.97
N ALA A 114 -37.91 -5.15 12.64
CA ALA A 114 -36.71 -5.97 12.78
C ALA A 114 -36.20 -6.49 11.42
N LEU A 115 -37.11 -6.91 10.52
CA LEU A 115 -36.76 -7.33 9.16
C LEU A 115 -36.30 -6.16 8.29
N VAL A 116 -36.97 -5.00 8.36
CA VAL A 116 -36.53 -3.78 7.67
C VAL A 116 -35.14 -3.36 8.14
N GLY A 117 -34.90 -3.36 9.45
CA GLY A 117 -33.61 -3.04 10.04
C GLY A 117 -32.49 -3.96 9.55
N GLN A 118 -32.78 -5.26 9.38
CA GLN A 118 -31.82 -6.21 8.80
C GLN A 118 -31.45 -5.87 7.35
N VAL A 119 -32.43 -5.53 6.51
CA VAL A 119 -32.19 -5.12 5.12
C VAL A 119 -31.39 -3.81 5.07
N THR A 120 -31.72 -2.84 5.92
CA THR A 120 -30.98 -1.57 6.01
C THR A 120 -29.54 -1.80 6.44
N TYR A 121 -29.31 -2.68 7.43
CA TYR A 121 -27.98 -3.06 7.89
C TYR A 121 -27.14 -3.65 6.74
N ILE A 122 -27.69 -4.61 5.99
CA ILE A 122 -27.02 -5.22 4.84
C ILE A 122 -26.65 -4.15 3.79
N GLN A 123 -27.53 -3.18 3.52
CA GLN A 123 -27.27 -2.13 2.52
C GLN A 123 -26.25 -1.07 2.95
N GLN A 124 -26.17 -0.72 4.24
CA GLN A 124 -25.21 0.28 4.71
C GLN A 124 -23.77 -0.24 4.81
N ARG A 125 -23.59 -1.55 4.69
CA ARG A 125 -22.30 -2.20 4.88
C ARG A 125 -21.32 -1.85 3.76
N ARG A 126 -20.21 -1.20 4.13
CA ARG A 126 -19.23 -0.62 3.19
C ARG A 126 -18.19 -1.60 2.65
N LEU A 127 -18.12 -2.84 3.12
CA LEU A 127 -17.06 -3.78 2.71
C LEU A 127 -17.69 -5.11 2.26
N LEU A 128 -17.53 -5.42 0.98
CA LEU A 128 -18.23 -6.50 0.28
C LEU A 128 -17.29 -7.67 -0.02
N GLU A 129 -16.90 -8.42 1.01
CA GLU A 129 -16.34 -9.75 0.80
C GLU A 129 -17.40 -10.60 0.05
N PRO A 130 -17.08 -11.19 -1.12
CA PRO A 130 -18.10 -11.78 -2.00
C PRO A 130 -18.97 -12.85 -1.35
N HIS A 131 -18.41 -13.61 -0.39
CA HIS A 131 -19.17 -14.65 0.31
C HIS A 131 -20.19 -14.09 1.29
N ILE A 132 -19.88 -12.98 1.96
CA ILE A 132 -20.85 -12.28 2.83
C ILE A 132 -22.03 -11.80 1.99
N VAL A 133 -21.75 -11.15 0.86
CA VAL A 133 -22.80 -10.66 -0.06
C VAL A 133 -23.66 -11.80 -0.57
N ALA A 134 -23.05 -12.94 -0.94
CA ALA A 134 -23.80 -14.12 -1.35
C ALA A 134 -24.69 -14.65 -0.22
N THR A 135 -24.17 -14.72 1.00
CA THR A 135 -24.95 -15.11 2.19
C THR A 135 -26.11 -14.15 2.45
N ASP A 136 -25.90 -12.83 2.32
CA ASP A 136 -26.94 -11.81 2.50
C ASP A 136 -28.05 -11.94 1.45
N VAL A 137 -27.68 -12.13 0.18
CA VAL A 137 -28.66 -12.31 -0.92
C VAL A 137 -29.46 -13.61 -0.73
N ILE A 138 -28.80 -14.72 -0.39
CA ILE A 138 -29.46 -16.01 -0.18
C ILE A 138 -30.40 -15.93 1.03
N SER A 139 -29.95 -15.37 2.15
CA SER A 139 -30.76 -15.24 3.35
C SER A 139 -31.96 -14.32 3.13
N MET A 140 -31.80 -13.20 2.43
CA MET A 140 -32.92 -12.31 2.09
C MET A 140 -33.94 -12.98 1.19
N ALA A 141 -33.51 -13.74 0.18
CA ALA A 141 -34.42 -14.54 -0.65
C ALA A 141 -35.18 -15.57 0.20
N LEU A 142 -34.49 -16.25 1.11
CA LEU A 142 -35.10 -17.22 2.02
C LEU A 142 -36.14 -16.57 2.95
N ILE A 143 -35.80 -15.42 3.56
CA ILE A 143 -36.71 -14.65 4.41
C ILE A 143 -37.98 -14.27 3.65
N LEU A 144 -37.85 -13.77 2.42
CA LEU A 144 -38.99 -13.37 1.59
C LEU A 144 -39.87 -14.56 1.21
N VAL A 145 -39.27 -15.70 0.85
CA VAL A 145 -40.00 -16.94 0.54
C VAL A 145 -40.72 -17.46 1.78
N THR A 146 -40.06 -17.51 2.93
CA THR A 146 -40.66 -17.97 4.20
C THR A 146 -41.78 -17.03 4.64
N LEU A 147 -41.57 -15.71 4.57
CA LEU A 147 -42.60 -14.73 4.89
C LEU A 147 -43.83 -14.89 3.99
N THR A 148 -43.61 -15.09 2.69
CA THR A 148 -44.71 -15.33 1.73
C THR A 148 -45.46 -16.62 2.09
N ALA A 149 -44.75 -17.71 2.40
CA ALA A 149 -45.36 -18.98 2.78
C ALA A 149 -46.18 -18.89 4.08
N ILE A 150 -45.73 -18.07 5.05
CA ILE A 150 -46.46 -17.81 6.30
C ILE A 150 -47.75 -17.01 6.04
N LEU A 151 -47.69 -16.00 5.18
CA LEU A 151 -48.80 -15.07 4.96
C LEU A 151 -49.83 -15.56 3.94
N LEU A 152 -49.42 -16.37 2.96
CA LEU A 152 -50.28 -16.82 1.86
C LEU A 152 -51.57 -17.55 2.31
N PRO A 153 -51.57 -18.40 3.37
CA PRO A 153 -52.79 -19.03 3.87
C PRO A 153 -53.84 -18.05 4.41
N TYR A 154 -53.40 -16.87 4.88
CA TYR A 154 -54.30 -15.83 5.39
C TYR A 154 -54.93 -14.99 4.27
N ALA A 155 -54.45 -15.12 3.02
CA ALA A 155 -54.98 -14.40 1.87
C ALA A 155 -56.23 -15.08 1.29
N THR A 156 -57.39 -14.54 1.67
CA THR A 156 -58.70 -15.03 1.21
C THR A 156 -59.06 -14.50 -0.19
N GLN A 157 -58.67 -13.27 -0.51
CA GLN A 157 -58.98 -12.65 -1.80
C GLN A 157 -57.84 -12.88 -2.82
N MET A 158 -58.18 -12.88 -4.11
CA MET A 158 -57.19 -13.01 -5.18
C MET A 158 -56.20 -11.83 -5.19
N SER A 159 -56.68 -10.62 -4.89
CA SER A 159 -55.86 -9.41 -4.75
C SER A 159 -54.76 -9.58 -3.69
N ASP A 160 -55.09 -10.15 -2.53
CA ASP A 160 -54.15 -10.35 -1.42
C ASP A 160 -53.06 -11.35 -1.82
N ARG A 161 -53.45 -12.44 -2.51
CA ARG A 161 -52.50 -13.45 -3.01
C ARG A 161 -51.54 -12.87 -4.03
N VAL A 162 -52.05 -12.07 -4.97
CA VAL A 162 -51.21 -11.38 -5.97
C VAL A 162 -50.24 -10.42 -5.27
N LEU A 163 -50.71 -9.64 -4.29
CA LEU A 163 -49.88 -8.70 -3.55
C LEU A 163 -48.75 -9.41 -2.78
N LEU A 164 -49.06 -10.54 -2.13
CA LEU A 164 -48.08 -11.34 -1.38
C LEU A 164 -47.06 -12.04 -2.28
N LEU A 165 -47.39 -12.35 -3.53
CA LEU A 165 -46.44 -12.98 -4.47
C LEU A 165 -45.59 -11.95 -5.21
N VAL A 166 -46.17 -10.81 -5.60
CA VAL A 166 -45.49 -9.80 -6.43
C VAL A 166 -44.59 -8.88 -5.60
N THR A 167 -45.07 -8.42 -4.43
CA THR A 167 -44.33 -7.44 -3.61
C THR A 167 -42.93 -7.94 -3.20
N PRO A 168 -42.74 -9.18 -2.72
CA PRO A 168 -41.43 -9.70 -2.39
C PRO A 168 -40.47 -9.74 -3.58
N VAL A 169 -40.96 -10.08 -4.77
CA VAL A 169 -40.15 -10.14 -6.00
C VAL A 169 -39.66 -8.74 -6.40
N VAL A 170 -40.56 -7.74 -6.36
CA VAL A 170 -40.21 -6.35 -6.65
C VAL A 170 -39.20 -5.82 -5.62
N LEU A 171 -39.44 -6.06 -4.33
CA LEU A 171 -38.55 -5.63 -3.26
C LEU A 171 -37.17 -6.29 -3.38
N PHE A 172 -37.12 -7.59 -3.66
CA PHE A 172 -35.87 -8.32 -3.87
C PHE A 172 -35.08 -7.75 -5.07
N GLY A 173 -35.76 -7.49 -6.19
CA GLY A 173 -35.16 -6.86 -7.37
C GLY A 173 -34.58 -5.48 -7.07
N TYR A 174 -35.31 -4.67 -6.29
CA TYR A 174 -34.84 -3.34 -5.86
C TYR A 174 -33.59 -3.43 -4.98
N VAL A 175 -33.60 -4.27 -3.94
CA VAL A 175 -32.44 -4.41 -3.05
C VAL A 175 -31.24 -4.98 -3.81
N LEU A 176 -31.45 -5.96 -4.70
CA LEU A 176 -30.39 -6.51 -5.53
C LEU A 176 -29.77 -5.45 -6.44
N SER A 177 -30.61 -4.63 -7.10
CA SER A 177 -30.15 -3.49 -7.90
C SER A 177 -29.36 -2.47 -7.07
N SER A 178 -29.83 -2.16 -5.86
CA SER A 178 -29.14 -1.26 -4.91
C SER A 178 -27.76 -1.80 -4.52
N LEU A 179 -27.65 -3.08 -4.17
CA LEU A 179 -26.38 -3.73 -3.82
C LEU A 179 -25.39 -3.71 -4.99
N PHE A 180 -25.85 -4.03 -6.21
CA PHE A 180 -25.00 -3.96 -7.40
C PHE A 180 -24.56 -2.54 -7.73
N SER A 181 -25.42 -1.55 -7.52
CA SER A 181 -25.10 -0.13 -7.73
C SER A 181 -24.02 0.34 -6.75
N GLY A 182 -24.13 -0.03 -5.46
CA GLY A 182 -23.12 0.25 -4.45
C GLY A 182 -21.76 -0.37 -4.78
N LEU A 183 -21.75 -1.63 -5.23
CA LEU A 183 -20.54 -2.33 -5.68
C LEU A 183 -19.85 -1.63 -6.86
N ARG A 184 -20.63 -1.17 -7.84
CA ARG A 184 -20.11 -0.43 -9.01
C ARG A 184 -19.47 0.89 -8.58
N GLN A 185 -20.13 1.65 -7.71
CA GLN A 185 -19.62 2.93 -7.23
C GLN A 185 -18.28 2.79 -6.50
N GLN A 186 -18.12 1.76 -5.66
CA GLN A 186 -16.84 1.50 -5.00
C GLN A 186 -15.70 1.16 -5.97
N ARG A 187 -15.98 0.36 -7.00
CA ARG A 187 -14.99 0.05 -8.04
C ARG A 187 -14.57 1.30 -8.79
N LEU A 188 -15.53 2.14 -9.19
CA LEU A 188 -15.25 3.40 -9.86
C LEU A 188 -14.41 4.36 -9.00
N LEU A 189 -14.70 4.47 -7.70
CA LEU A 189 -13.91 5.27 -6.77
C LEU A 189 -12.46 4.77 -6.65
N ARG A 190 -12.25 3.45 -6.54
CA ARG A 190 -10.90 2.88 -6.51
C ARG A 190 -10.15 3.11 -7.81
N ASP A 191 -10.80 2.92 -8.95
CA ASP A 191 -10.20 3.12 -10.27
C ASP A 191 -9.83 4.58 -10.51
N THR A 192 -10.69 5.52 -10.10
CA THR A 192 -10.42 6.96 -10.22
C THR A 192 -9.28 7.40 -9.32
N GLN A 193 -9.21 6.93 -8.07
CA GLN A 193 -8.08 7.18 -7.17
C GLN A 193 -6.76 6.64 -7.76
N ALA A 194 -6.77 5.41 -8.28
CA ALA A 194 -5.59 4.83 -8.92
C ALA A 194 -5.14 5.62 -10.16
N ARG A 195 -6.10 6.07 -10.99
CA ARG A 195 -5.82 6.92 -12.16
C ARG A 195 -5.28 8.30 -11.76
N TYR A 196 -5.83 8.90 -10.70
CA TYR A 196 -5.37 10.19 -10.18
C TYR A 196 -3.94 10.11 -9.64
N ALA A 197 -3.62 9.06 -8.87
CA ALA A 197 -2.25 8.83 -8.41
C ALA A 197 -1.27 8.61 -9.58
N SER A 198 -1.70 7.91 -10.64
CA SER A 198 -0.89 7.72 -11.85
C SER A 198 -0.68 9.02 -12.65
N SER A 199 -1.72 9.86 -12.75
CA SER A 199 -1.64 11.12 -13.51
C SER A 199 -0.81 12.19 -12.79
N GLN A 200 -0.84 12.25 -11.45
CA GLN A 200 0.09 13.10 -10.68
C GLN A 200 1.55 12.70 -10.93
N LYS A 201 1.86 11.40 -10.93
CA LYS A 201 3.19 10.89 -11.27
C LYS A 201 3.63 11.30 -12.68
N ALA A 202 2.73 11.20 -13.66
CA ALA A 202 3.02 11.58 -15.04
C ALA A 202 3.26 13.11 -15.21
N ARG A 203 2.48 13.95 -14.51
CA ARG A 203 2.69 15.41 -14.53
C ARG A 203 4.01 15.82 -13.89
N ALA A 204 4.36 15.22 -12.75
CA ALA A 204 5.64 15.43 -12.09
C ALA A 204 6.81 15.00 -13.00
N LEU A 205 6.67 13.86 -13.70
CA LEU A 205 7.67 13.39 -14.67
C LEU A 205 7.87 14.37 -15.85
N ASN A 206 6.79 14.97 -16.37
CA ASN A 206 6.90 15.93 -17.47
C ASN A 206 7.56 17.25 -17.05
N GLN A 207 7.26 17.76 -15.84
CA GLN A 207 7.98 18.91 -15.28
C GLN A 207 9.46 18.59 -15.03
N PHE A 208 9.75 17.37 -14.58
CA PHE A 208 11.10 16.87 -14.36
C PHE A 208 11.95 16.81 -15.64
N VAL A 209 11.42 16.25 -16.74
CA VAL A 209 12.15 16.21 -18.01
C VAL A 209 12.44 17.63 -18.52
N GLY A 210 11.51 18.57 -18.30
CA GLY A 210 11.73 19.99 -18.66
C GLY A 210 12.83 20.66 -17.84
N GLY A 211 12.83 20.49 -16.52
CA GLY A 211 13.85 21.07 -15.62
C GLY A 211 15.23 20.49 -15.83
N VAL A 212 15.35 19.17 -15.99
CA VAL A 212 16.67 18.54 -16.19
C VAL A 212 17.26 18.83 -17.57
N ALA A 213 16.43 18.90 -18.62
CA ALA A 213 16.90 19.31 -19.94
C ALA A 213 17.47 20.74 -19.91
N HIS A 214 16.82 21.63 -19.16
CA HIS A 214 17.29 23.00 -18.97
C HIS A 214 18.64 23.04 -18.23
N ASP A 215 18.78 22.34 -17.10
CA ASP A 215 20.03 22.32 -16.33
C ASP A 215 21.19 21.65 -17.08
N PHE A 216 20.90 20.60 -17.85
CA PHE A 216 21.89 19.97 -18.72
C PHE A 216 22.36 20.93 -19.81
N ASN A 217 21.44 21.67 -20.43
CA ASN A 217 21.79 22.70 -21.40
C ASN A 217 22.65 23.80 -20.77
N ASN A 218 22.36 24.22 -19.54
CA ASN A 218 23.18 25.20 -18.83
C ASN A 218 24.61 24.72 -18.59
N GLN A 219 24.79 23.46 -18.19
CA GLN A 219 26.14 22.89 -18.04
C GLN A 219 26.84 22.75 -19.39
N LEU A 220 26.13 22.36 -20.46
CA LEU A 220 26.69 22.29 -21.80
C LEU A 220 27.18 23.66 -22.29
N THR A 221 26.39 24.70 -22.06
CA THR A 221 26.78 26.09 -22.37
C THR A 221 28.03 26.50 -21.60
N ALA A 222 28.12 26.17 -20.31
CA ALA A 222 29.32 26.47 -19.52
C ALA A 222 30.55 25.69 -20.03
N ILE A 223 30.41 24.41 -20.38
CA ILE A 223 31.51 23.61 -20.95
C ILE A 223 32.04 24.26 -22.22
N LEU A 224 31.14 24.59 -23.15
CA LEU A 224 31.48 25.19 -24.43
C LEU A 224 32.10 26.57 -24.25
N GLY A 225 31.53 27.43 -23.41
CA GLY A 225 32.06 28.77 -23.15
C GLY A 225 33.48 28.78 -22.57
N HIS A 226 33.80 27.84 -21.67
CA HIS A 226 35.17 27.72 -21.15
C HIS A 226 36.16 27.14 -22.18
N LEU A 227 35.70 26.30 -23.10
CA LEU A 227 36.53 25.82 -24.21
C LEU A 227 36.79 26.94 -25.24
N GLU A 228 35.79 27.75 -25.54
CA GLU A 228 35.94 28.95 -26.38
C GLU A 228 36.92 29.96 -25.74
N LEU A 229 36.82 30.18 -24.42
CA LEU A 229 37.78 31.00 -23.68
C LEU A 229 39.19 30.42 -23.75
N TYR A 230 39.36 29.10 -23.61
CA TYR A 230 40.66 28.46 -23.76
C TYR A 230 41.31 28.75 -25.13
N GLU A 231 40.54 28.79 -26.21
CA GLU A 231 41.03 29.11 -27.56
C GLU A 231 41.42 30.60 -27.73
N LEU A 232 40.82 31.50 -26.94
CA LEU A 232 41.04 32.95 -27.01
C LEU A 232 42.12 33.48 -26.05
N LEU A 233 42.47 32.71 -25.03
CA LEU A 233 43.44 33.10 -24.00
C LEU A 233 44.86 32.74 -24.42
N ASP A 234 45.80 33.66 -24.29
CA ASP A 234 47.23 33.43 -24.59
C ASP A 234 48.07 33.08 -23.35
N ASN A 235 47.54 33.35 -22.15
CA ASN A 235 48.22 33.07 -20.89
C ASN A 235 48.05 31.59 -20.49
N PRO A 236 49.15 30.82 -20.31
CA PRO A 236 49.09 29.41 -19.93
C PRO A 236 48.38 29.12 -18.60
N GLU A 237 48.41 30.04 -17.63
CA GLU A 237 47.71 29.86 -16.35
C GLU A 237 46.20 30.04 -16.50
N GLU A 238 45.77 31.05 -17.25
CA GLU A 238 44.35 31.31 -17.55
C GLU A 238 43.74 30.21 -18.43
N GLN A 239 44.49 29.71 -19.42
CA GLN A 239 44.11 28.52 -20.19
C GLN A 239 43.91 27.29 -19.28
N ARG A 240 44.84 27.07 -18.33
CA ARG A 240 44.74 25.93 -17.40
C ARG A 240 43.51 26.07 -16.49
N GLN A 241 43.19 27.28 -16.06
CA GLN A 241 41.99 27.57 -15.28
C GLN A 241 40.70 27.34 -16.10
N ALA A 242 40.62 27.84 -17.33
CA ALA A 242 39.49 27.62 -18.23
C ALA A 242 39.24 26.12 -18.48
N LEU A 243 40.31 25.34 -18.71
CA LEU A 243 40.23 23.89 -18.86
C LEU A 243 39.74 23.19 -17.58
N SER A 244 40.16 23.67 -16.41
CA SER A 244 39.70 23.16 -15.11
C SER A 244 38.20 23.38 -14.89
N GLU A 245 37.72 24.59 -15.18
CA GLU A 245 36.30 24.93 -15.06
C GLU A 245 35.42 24.14 -16.04
N SER A 246 35.89 23.95 -17.28
CA SER A 246 35.23 23.09 -18.26
C SER A 246 35.11 21.64 -17.77
N ARG A 247 36.18 21.08 -17.19
CA ARG A 247 36.16 19.74 -16.58
C ARG A 247 35.20 19.66 -15.40
N ALA A 248 35.14 20.68 -14.55
CA ALA A 248 34.20 20.75 -13.45
C ALA A 248 32.74 20.77 -13.95
N ALA A 249 32.44 21.57 -14.99
CA ALA A 249 31.12 21.60 -15.61
C ALA A 249 30.73 20.26 -16.27
N ALA A 250 31.68 19.58 -16.94
CA ALA A 250 31.47 18.26 -17.50
C ALA A 250 31.18 17.19 -16.43
N ARG A 251 31.88 17.22 -15.29
CA ARG A 251 31.61 16.34 -14.15
C ARG A 251 30.21 16.59 -13.56
N ARG A 252 29.80 17.86 -13.43
CA ARG A 252 28.43 18.22 -12.99
C ARG A 252 27.37 17.70 -13.97
N ALA A 253 27.57 17.86 -15.27
CA ALA A 253 26.67 17.32 -16.29
C ALA A 253 26.52 15.79 -16.21
N ALA A 254 27.64 15.07 -16.02
CA ALA A 254 27.63 13.62 -15.86
C ALA A 254 26.84 13.18 -14.61
N LEU A 255 27.02 13.88 -13.49
CA LEU A 255 26.26 13.65 -12.26
C LEU A 255 24.75 13.85 -12.47
N THR A 256 24.33 14.91 -13.18
CA THR A 256 22.91 15.15 -13.49
C THR A 256 22.30 14.04 -14.34
N VAL A 257 23.03 13.52 -15.33
CA VAL A 257 22.59 12.39 -16.16
C VAL A 257 22.48 11.10 -15.31
N GLN A 258 23.43 10.88 -14.41
CA GLN A 258 23.41 9.73 -13.51
C GLN A 258 22.23 9.78 -12.53
N GLN A 259 21.91 10.97 -12.00
CA GLN A 259 20.71 11.20 -11.16
C GLN A 259 19.41 10.89 -11.91
N LEU A 260 19.32 11.27 -13.18
CA LEU A 260 18.21 10.92 -14.09
C LEU A 260 18.04 9.41 -14.24
N LEU A 261 19.14 8.70 -14.46
CA LEU A 261 19.14 7.25 -14.67
C LEU A 261 18.79 6.51 -13.38
N THR A 262 19.35 6.91 -12.24
CA THR A 262 19.06 6.33 -10.92
C THR A 262 17.63 6.60 -10.49
N SER A 263 17.09 7.81 -10.71
CA SER A 263 15.68 8.13 -10.38
C SER A 263 14.68 7.38 -11.26
N SER A 264 15.03 7.08 -12.51
CA SER A 264 14.18 6.30 -13.42
C SER A 264 14.12 4.80 -13.09
N GLY A 265 14.94 4.31 -12.16
CA GLY A 265 14.98 2.91 -11.74
C GLY A 265 15.40 1.93 -12.85
N ARG A 266 16.04 2.40 -13.92
CA ARG A 266 16.40 1.59 -15.10
C ARG A 266 17.82 1.01 -15.06
N THR A 267 18.66 1.40 -14.11
CA THR A 267 20.02 0.85 -13.98
C THR A 267 19.97 -0.42 -13.12
N ARG A 268 20.47 -1.55 -13.64
CA ARG A 268 20.74 -2.72 -12.80
C ARG A 268 21.94 -2.38 -11.91
N LEU A 269 21.73 -2.37 -10.60
CA LEU A 269 22.82 -2.30 -9.63
C LEU A 269 23.71 -3.56 -9.76
N SER A 270 25.00 -3.38 -9.58
CA SER A 270 26.01 -4.44 -9.52
C SER A 270 26.60 -4.54 -8.10
N PRO A 271 25.80 -4.94 -7.09
CA PRO A 271 26.26 -4.93 -5.71
C PRO A 271 27.33 -5.98 -5.46
N ALA A 272 28.35 -5.59 -4.70
CA ALA A 272 29.44 -6.44 -4.26
C ALA A 272 29.75 -6.16 -2.78
N GLN A 273 30.58 -7.00 -2.16
CA GLN A 273 31.09 -6.73 -0.82
C GLN A 273 32.17 -5.65 -0.90
N VAL A 274 31.85 -4.45 -0.40
CA VAL A 274 32.73 -3.29 -0.42
C VAL A 274 33.36 -3.09 0.97
N PRO A 275 34.69 -3.06 1.09
CA PRO A 275 35.37 -2.69 2.33
C PRO A 275 35.28 -1.18 2.57
N MET A 276 34.72 -0.79 3.72
CA MET A 276 34.38 0.62 4.00
C MET A 276 35.59 1.50 4.29
N ASP A 277 36.69 0.92 4.78
CA ASP A 277 37.96 1.61 4.97
C ASP A 277 38.54 2.09 3.63
N ALA A 278 38.61 1.21 2.62
CA ALA A 278 39.08 1.55 1.29
C ALA A 278 38.16 2.57 0.61
N PHE A 279 36.84 2.37 0.73
CA PHE A 279 35.84 3.28 0.16
C PHE A 279 35.92 4.70 0.75
N LEU A 280 35.99 4.84 2.08
CA LEU A 280 36.10 6.15 2.71
C LEU A 280 37.45 6.82 2.44
N ASN A 281 38.54 6.06 2.33
CA ASN A 281 39.83 6.61 1.93
C ASN A 281 39.82 7.15 0.49
N HIS A 282 39.11 6.46 -0.43
CA HIS A 282 38.88 6.95 -1.78
C HIS A 282 38.10 8.29 -1.78
N LEU A 283 37.00 8.37 -1.04
CA LEU A 283 36.23 9.62 -0.89
C LEU A 283 37.07 10.75 -0.28
N LYS A 284 37.92 10.44 0.71
CA LYS A 284 38.81 11.41 1.35
C LYS A 284 39.78 12.06 0.36
N ALA A 285 40.24 11.32 -0.65
CA ALA A 285 41.13 11.84 -1.68
C ALA A 285 40.37 12.66 -2.75
N MET A 286 39.15 12.25 -3.09
CA MET A 286 38.37 12.86 -4.19
C MET A 286 37.59 14.12 -3.77
N LEU A 287 36.96 14.10 -2.59
CA LEU A 287 36.03 15.16 -2.17
C LEU A 287 36.65 16.56 -2.09
N PRO A 288 37.92 16.76 -1.66
CA PRO A 288 38.52 18.10 -1.61
C PRO A 288 38.65 18.80 -2.97
N ASP A 289 38.81 18.04 -4.06
CA ASP A 289 38.89 18.60 -5.42
C ASP A 289 37.51 18.88 -6.02
N LEU A 290 36.49 18.16 -5.54
CA LEU A 290 35.13 18.27 -6.02
C LEU A 290 34.35 19.37 -5.29
N LEU A 291 34.62 19.51 -3.99
CA LEU A 291 34.05 20.55 -3.14
C LEU A 291 34.94 21.80 -3.23
N GLY A 292 34.34 22.98 -3.19
CA GLY A 292 35.10 24.23 -3.31
C GLY A 292 36.11 24.43 -2.17
N PRO A 293 37.12 25.29 -2.34
CA PRO A 293 38.20 25.49 -1.36
C PRO A 293 37.73 25.98 0.02
N GLY A 294 36.49 26.48 0.12
CA GLY A 294 35.85 26.86 1.38
C GLY A 294 35.32 25.70 2.22
N MET A 295 35.30 24.47 1.70
CA MET A 295 34.77 23.29 2.41
C MET A 295 35.88 22.49 3.10
N ARG A 296 35.78 22.33 4.43
CA ARG A 296 36.68 21.46 5.20
C ARG A 296 36.05 20.07 5.38
N VAL A 297 36.59 19.10 4.64
CA VAL A 297 36.13 17.70 4.68
C VAL A 297 36.95 16.88 5.69
N THR A 298 36.27 16.21 6.62
CA THR A 298 36.88 15.27 7.55
C THR A 298 36.27 13.88 7.35
N VAL A 299 37.10 12.89 7.00
CA VAL A 299 36.66 11.51 6.80
C VAL A 299 37.35 10.60 7.82
N THR A 300 36.56 9.88 8.60
CA THR A 300 37.02 8.90 9.59
C THR A 300 36.77 7.49 9.06
N ALA A 301 37.86 6.79 8.69
CA ALA A 301 37.78 5.41 8.26
C ALA A 301 37.43 4.47 9.43
N PRO A 302 36.48 3.53 9.26
CA PRO A 302 36.18 2.51 10.27
C PRO A 302 37.30 1.47 10.38
N PRO A 303 37.23 0.54 11.33
CA PRO A 303 38.06 -0.65 11.32
C PRO A 303 37.97 -1.39 9.98
N SER A 304 39.09 -1.96 9.50
CA SER A 304 39.19 -2.63 8.19
C SER A 304 38.30 -3.87 8.02
N THR A 305 37.63 -4.31 9.09
CA THR A 305 36.68 -5.42 9.08
C THR A 305 35.26 -5.02 8.67
N GLN A 306 34.95 -3.71 8.58
CA GLN A 306 33.61 -3.24 8.25
C GLN A 306 33.37 -3.26 6.74
N THR A 307 32.33 -3.96 6.31
CA THR A 307 31.94 -4.08 4.89
C THR A 307 30.47 -3.73 4.68
N ALA A 308 30.10 -3.39 3.44
CA ALA A 308 28.71 -3.24 3.01
C ALA A 308 28.48 -3.98 1.69
N TRP A 309 27.32 -4.60 1.52
CA TRP A 309 26.91 -5.22 0.27
C TRP A 309 26.16 -4.20 -0.60
N VAL A 310 26.87 -3.59 -1.54
CA VAL A 310 26.38 -2.42 -2.27
C VAL A 310 27.09 -2.24 -3.61
N ASP A 311 26.46 -1.51 -4.52
CA ASP A 311 27.12 -1.01 -5.73
C ASP A 311 27.98 0.21 -5.37
N ALA A 312 29.30 0.07 -5.48
CA ALA A 312 30.27 1.08 -5.01
C ALA A 312 30.14 2.41 -5.77
N ASP A 313 29.98 2.35 -7.10
CA ASP A 313 29.90 3.54 -7.96
C ASP A 313 28.65 4.35 -7.62
N MET A 314 27.52 3.66 -7.43
CA MET A 314 26.26 4.31 -7.02
C MET A 314 26.30 4.85 -5.61
N LEU A 315 26.97 4.15 -4.68
CA LEU A 315 27.19 4.67 -3.34
C LEU A 315 28.03 5.95 -3.37
N GLU A 316 29.12 5.96 -4.15
CA GLU A 316 29.96 7.15 -4.35
C GLU A 316 29.15 8.34 -4.86
N THR A 317 28.33 8.13 -5.90
CA THR A 317 27.42 9.16 -6.42
C THR A 317 26.49 9.71 -5.34
N CYS A 318 25.91 8.84 -4.50
CA CYS A 318 25.04 9.25 -3.41
C CYS A 318 25.79 10.08 -2.35
N MET A 319 27.00 9.66 -1.97
CA MET A 319 27.82 10.37 -0.99
C MET A 319 28.24 11.74 -1.50
N VAL A 320 28.68 11.84 -2.76
CA VAL A 320 28.99 13.10 -3.43
C VAL A 320 27.80 14.04 -3.44
N GLN A 321 26.61 13.53 -3.77
CA GLN A 321 25.40 14.33 -3.86
C GLN A 321 25.01 14.94 -2.51
N ILE A 322 25.13 14.19 -1.42
CA ILE A 322 24.88 14.71 -0.07
C ILE A 322 25.93 15.77 0.28
N CYS A 323 27.20 15.57 -0.07
CA CYS A 323 28.26 16.56 0.17
C CYS A 323 28.07 17.87 -0.60
N LEU A 324 27.60 17.79 -1.85
CA LEU A 324 27.25 18.98 -2.64
C LEU A 324 26.06 19.72 -2.02
N ASN A 325 25.05 18.99 -1.51
CA ASN A 325 23.95 19.63 -0.78
C ASN A 325 24.44 20.35 0.49
N ALA A 326 25.41 19.78 1.21
CA ALA A 326 26.04 20.42 2.36
C ALA A 326 26.84 21.68 1.98
N GLN A 327 27.56 21.65 0.86
CA GLN A 327 28.27 22.82 0.33
C GLN A 327 27.29 23.95 -0.01
N ASP A 328 26.20 23.62 -0.70
CA ASP A 328 25.19 24.60 -1.07
C ASP A 328 24.51 25.21 0.17
N ALA A 329 24.20 24.37 1.17
CA ALA A 329 23.58 24.83 2.42
C ALA A 329 24.49 25.78 3.21
N SER A 330 25.81 25.58 3.12
CA SER A 330 26.83 26.41 3.77
C SER A 330 27.34 27.56 2.89
N VAL A 331 26.68 27.84 1.75
CA VAL A 331 27.04 28.90 0.79
C VAL A 331 28.52 28.78 0.36
N GLY A 332 29.00 27.55 0.21
CA GLY A 332 30.36 27.25 -0.23
C GLY A 332 31.44 27.28 0.86
N THR A 333 31.10 27.62 2.11
CA THR A 333 32.04 27.67 3.24
C THR A 333 31.52 26.95 4.47
N GLY A 334 32.11 25.81 4.83
CA GLY A 334 31.62 24.99 5.94
C GLY A 334 32.48 23.76 6.20
N ARG A 335 31.95 22.84 7.03
CA ARG A 335 32.58 21.58 7.40
C ARG A 335 31.65 20.43 7.07
N VAL A 336 32.24 19.36 6.52
CA VAL A 336 31.54 18.09 6.30
C VAL A 336 32.31 16.99 7.00
N ARG A 337 31.63 16.21 7.83
CA ARG A 337 32.18 15.04 8.52
C ARG A 337 31.55 13.76 7.96
N ILE A 338 32.39 12.79 7.62
CA ILE A 338 31.97 11.50 7.07
C ILE A 338 32.56 10.37 7.91
N TRP A 339 31.73 9.42 8.33
CA TRP A 339 32.16 8.23 9.05
C TRP A 339 31.25 7.05 8.77
N ALA A 340 31.69 5.85 9.14
CA ALA A 340 30.87 4.64 9.10
C ALA A 340 30.75 4.02 10.50
N GLU A 341 29.60 3.42 10.78
CA GLU A 341 29.33 2.69 12.03
C GLU A 341 28.47 1.45 11.79
N THR A 342 28.57 0.48 12.67
CA THR A 342 27.72 -0.72 12.65
C THR A 342 26.47 -0.46 13.46
N CYS A 343 25.31 -0.74 12.89
CA CYS A 343 24.01 -0.57 13.52
C CYS A 343 23.25 -1.90 13.56
N THR A 344 22.65 -2.22 14.71
CA THR A 344 21.86 -3.46 14.89
C THR A 344 20.35 -3.19 14.92
N GLN A 345 19.92 -1.92 14.91
CA GLN A 345 18.52 -1.51 14.95
C GLN A 345 18.32 -0.25 14.11
N LEU A 346 17.49 -0.35 13.08
CA LEU A 346 17.06 0.81 12.28
C LEU A 346 15.69 1.33 12.75
N PRO A 347 15.39 2.62 12.54
CA PRO A 347 14.08 3.18 12.86
C PRO A 347 12.95 2.46 12.11
N PRO A 348 11.74 2.31 12.70
CA PRO A 348 10.61 1.73 12.00
C PRO A 348 10.28 2.51 10.72
N GLN A 349 10.08 1.80 9.61
CA GLN A 349 9.56 2.37 8.35
C GLN A 349 8.26 1.69 7.94
N GLU A 350 7.43 2.40 7.17
CA GLU A 350 6.17 1.86 6.64
C GLU A 350 6.36 0.66 5.71
N GLN A 351 7.56 0.47 5.16
CA GLN A 351 7.90 -0.63 4.28
C GLN A 351 9.01 -1.49 4.91
N PRO A 352 8.91 -2.84 4.82
CA PRO A 352 9.94 -3.73 5.36
C PRO A 352 11.28 -3.51 4.64
N ILE A 353 12.36 -3.43 5.42
CA ILE A 353 13.73 -3.44 4.90
C ILE A 353 14.06 -4.86 4.42
N GLY A 354 14.66 -4.98 3.24
CA GLY A 354 14.96 -6.28 2.62
C GLY A 354 16.16 -7.03 3.22
N SER A 355 16.74 -6.54 4.31
CA SER A 355 17.92 -7.10 4.98
C SER A 355 17.74 -7.16 6.49
N GLU A 356 18.43 -8.12 7.11
CA GLU A 356 18.49 -8.29 8.57
C GLU A 356 19.77 -7.65 9.12
N PRO A 357 19.80 -7.24 10.41
CA PRO A 357 21.00 -6.71 11.04
C PRO A 357 22.15 -7.74 11.04
N PRO A 358 23.42 -7.29 11.10
CA PRO A 358 23.84 -5.89 11.24
C PRO A 358 23.84 -5.11 9.92
N TRP A 359 23.65 -3.79 10.04
CA TRP A 359 23.79 -2.83 8.96
C TRP A 359 25.06 -2.00 9.13
N THR A 360 25.64 -1.62 8.00
CA THR A 360 26.71 -0.63 7.91
C THR A 360 26.07 0.70 7.54
N VAL A 361 26.19 1.69 8.42
CA VAL A 361 25.63 3.03 8.19
C VAL A 361 26.76 3.99 7.86
N LEU A 362 26.69 4.63 6.68
CA LEU A 362 27.55 5.76 6.33
C LEU A 362 26.85 7.05 6.70
N TRP A 363 27.47 7.83 7.57
CA TRP A 363 26.96 9.13 8.02
C TRP A 363 27.71 10.26 7.35
N ILE A 364 26.96 11.28 6.96
CA ILE A 364 27.46 12.59 6.55
C ILE A 364 26.79 13.62 7.46
N GLU A 365 27.59 14.49 8.06
CA GLU A 365 27.14 15.62 8.87
C GLU A 365 27.72 16.92 8.34
N ASP A 366 26.89 17.93 8.18
CA ASP A 366 27.29 19.29 7.85
C ASP A 366 27.04 20.26 9.01
N ASP A 367 27.65 21.44 8.94
CA ASP A 367 27.44 22.58 9.84
C ASP A 367 26.69 23.73 9.15
N GLY A 368 25.85 23.42 8.17
CA GLY A 368 24.97 24.38 7.52
C GLY A 368 23.88 24.94 8.47
N PRO A 369 22.91 25.71 7.96
CA PRO A 369 21.83 26.30 8.75
C PRO A 369 20.77 25.29 9.22
N GLY A 370 20.89 24.03 8.80
CA GLY A 370 19.93 22.98 9.10
C GLY A 370 18.59 23.18 8.42
N VAL A 371 17.58 22.48 8.92
CA VAL A 371 16.20 22.52 8.40
C VAL A 371 15.20 22.61 9.53
N SER A 372 14.02 23.20 9.26
CA SER A 372 12.93 23.23 10.24
C SER A 372 12.42 21.81 10.52
N PRO A 373 11.86 21.55 11.72
CA PRO A 373 11.27 20.24 12.06
C PRO A 373 10.14 19.81 11.11
N GLU A 374 9.44 20.77 10.52
CA GLU A 374 8.35 20.55 9.55
C GLU A 374 8.87 20.11 8.18
N ALA A 375 10.05 20.59 7.78
CA ALA A 375 10.68 20.24 6.50
C ALA A 375 11.35 18.87 6.53
N LEU A 376 11.83 18.43 7.70
CA LEU A 376 12.66 17.24 7.86
C LEU A 376 12.03 15.93 7.33
N PRO A 377 10.73 15.66 7.54
CA PRO A 377 10.07 14.47 6.97
C PRO A 377 9.96 14.52 5.44
N GLN A 378 9.91 15.72 4.87
CA GLN A 378 9.67 15.96 3.44
C GLN A 378 10.97 15.96 2.63
N LEU A 379 12.14 16.07 3.27
CA LEU A 379 13.45 16.12 2.59
C LEU A 379 13.74 14.89 1.70
N ALA A 380 13.20 13.73 2.06
CA ALA A 380 13.35 12.50 1.27
C ALA A 380 12.26 12.33 0.21
N GLU A 381 11.25 13.20 0.18
CA GLU A 381 10.21 13.20 -0.84
C GLU A 381 10.78 13.70 -2.17
N PRO A 382 10.46 13.03 -3.29
CA PRO A 382 10.82 13.53 -4.60
C PRO A 382 10.31 14.97 -4.82
N PHE A 383 11.15 15.82 -5.40
CA PHE A 383 10.86 17.21 -5.77
C PHE A 383 10.74 18.20 -4.61
N TYR A 384 10.94 17.76 -3.36
CA TYR A 384 11.01 18.68 -2.24
C TYR A 384 12.33 19.44 -2.25
N THR A 385 12.26 20.78 -2.28
CA THR A 385 13.42 21.66 -2.21
C THR A 385 13.05 22.94 -1.48
N THR A 386 13.97 23.45 -0.66
CA THR A 386 13.89 24.79 -0.06
C THR A 386 14.62 25.84 -0.91
N LYS A 387 15.29 25.42 -1.99
CA LYS A 387 15.98 26.29 -2.95
C LYS A 387 15.01 26.82 -4.00
N SER A 388 15.35 27.94 -4.65
CA SER A 388 14.53 28.50 -5.74
C SER A 388 14.46 27.54 -6.94
N THR A 389 13.42 27.65 -7.77
CA THR A 389 13.17 26.76 -8.92
C THR A 389 14.35 26.67 -9.91
N SER A 390 15.25 27.65 -9.91
CA SER A 390 16.45 27.72 -10.75
C SER A 390 17.72 27.11 -10.14
N GLU A 391 17.71 26.73 -8.86
CA GLU A 391 18.93 26.35 -8.10
C GLU A 391 18.94 24.87 -7.66
N GLY A 392 17.86 24.12 -7.90
CA GLY A 392 17.87 22.67 -7.71
C GLY A 392 16.50 22.02 -7.76
N ALA A 393 16.42 20.89 -8.47
CA ALA A 393 15.17 20.15 -8.70
C ALA A 393 14.61 19.36 -7.48
N GLY A 394 15.25 19.43 -6.31
CA GLY A 394 14.78 18.70 -5.10
C GLY A 394 14.89 17.18 -5.19
N LEU A 395 15.81 16.67 -6.01
CA LEU A 395 15.91 15.23 -6.29
C LEU A 395 16.95 14.50 -5.47
N GLY A 396 17.90 15.21 -4.86
CA GLY A 396 19.10 14.55 -4.39
C GLY A 396 18.86 13.54 -3.28
N LEU A 397 18.23 13.97 -2.19
CA LEU A 397 17.93 13.06 -1.08
C LEU A 397 16.88 12.00 -1.46
N SER A 398 15.96 12.31 -2.39
CA SER A 398 14.99 11.33 -2.89
C SER A 398 15.63 10.21 -3.73
N ALA A 399 16.66 10.53 -4.53
CA ALA A 399 17.42 9.57 -5.31
C ALA A 399 18.26 8.67 -4.38
N VAL A 400 18.90 9.27 -3.37
CA VAL A 400 19.61 8.52 -2.32
C VAL A 400 18.65 7.60 -1.55
N ALA A 401 17.44 8.05 -1.22
CA ALA A 401 16.42 7.23 -0.57
C ALA A 401 16.01 6.03 -1.45
N GLY A 402 15.85 6.25 -2.75
CA GLY A 402 15.58 5.21 -3.74
C GLY A 402 16.71 4.19 -3.83
N PHE A 403 17.96 4.65 -3.90
CA PHE A 403 19.15 3.81 -3.91
C PHE A 403 19.28 2.97 -2.63
N ALA A 404 19.14 3.59 -1.46
CA ALA A 404 19.22 2.89 -0.18
C ALA A 404 18.21 1.74 -0.11
N ARG A 405 16.96 1.99 -0.55
CA ARG A 405 15.91 0.96 -0.64
C ARG A 405 16.25 -0.15 -1.64
N GLN A 406 16.74 0.19 -2.84
CA GLN A 406 17.12 -0.81 -3.85
C GLN A 406 18.30 -1.68 -3.40
N SER A 407 19.20 -1.10 -2.61
CA SER A 407 20.32 -1.80 -1.97
C SER A 407 19.90 -2.60 -0.73
N GLY A 408 18.60 -2.68 -0.41
CA GLY A 408 18.08 -3.43 0.74
C GLY A 408 18.29 -2.75 2.09
N GLY A 409 18.53 -1.45 2.09
CA GLY A 409 18.79 -0.61 3.25
C GLY A 409 17.82 0.57 3.40
N GLN A 410 18.23 1.63 4.10
CA GLN A 410 17.38 2.76 4.45
C GLN A 410 18.16 4.08 4.53
N LEU A 411 17.52 5.18 4.08
CA LEU A 411 18.00 6.55 4.33
C LEU A 411 17.47 7.05 5.68
N MET A 412 18.36 7.65 6.47
CA MET A 412 18.10 8.28 7.76
C MET A 412 18.47 9.76 7.65
N ILE A 413 17.62 10.65 8.15
CA ILE A 413 17.88 12.09 8.16
C ILE A 413 17.50 12.60 9.55
N ARG A 414 18.39 13.38 10.17
CA ARG A 414 18.14 14.05 11.46
C ARG A 414 18.85 15.40 11.50
N SER A 415 18.38 16.31 12.35
CA SER A 415 19.09 17.57 12.62
C SER A 415 20.39 17.28 13.35
N ALA A 416 21.47 17.94 12.94
CA ALA A 416 22.76 17.83 13.61
C ALA A 416 22.78 18.66 14.91
N PRO A 417 23.60 18.27 15.92
CA PRO A 417 23.67 18.98 17.20
C PRO A 417 24.09 20.46 17.11
N GLU A 418 24.95 20.81 16.14
CA GLU A 418 25.46 22.17 15.91
C GLU A 418 24.69 22.91 14.79
N THR A 419 23.36 22.79 14.75
CA THR A 419 22.47 23.49 13.78
C THR A 419 22.60 23.08 12.30
N GLY A 420 23.22 21.95 11.95
CA GLY A 420 23.30 21.44 10.56
C GLY A 420 22.36 20.26 10.25
N LEU A 421 22.68 19.51 9.18
CA LEU A 421 21.97 18.28 8.80
C LEU A 421 22.86 17.04 8.96
N GLN A 422 22.26 15.93 9.38
CA GLN A 422 22.93 14.65 9.46
C GLN A 422 22.16 13.59 8.65
N VAL A 423 22.80 13.03 7.64
CA VAL A 423 22.23 12.07 6.69
C VAL A 423 22.98 10.75 6.79
N GLY A 424 22.25 9.66 6.99
CA GLY A 424 22.78 8.30 7.16
C GLY A 424 22.25 7.36 6.08
N ILE A 425 23.13 6.64 5.38
CA ILE A 425 22.75 5.58 4.46
C ILE A 425 23.04 4.24 5.14
N ALA A 426 21.98 3.57 5.61
CA ALA A 426 22.08 2.22 6.16
C ALA A 426 22.09 1.20 5.02
N LEU A 427 23.09 0.32 5.01
CA LEU A 427 23.30 -0.72 4.00
C LEU A 427 23.46 -2.09 4.67
N PRO A 428 23.07 -3.19 4.01
CA PRO A 428 23.34 -4.54 4.52
C PRO A 428 24.85 -4.76 4.68
N SER A 429 25.32 -5.27 5.84
CA SER A 429 26.74 -5.60 6.00
C SER A 429 27.16 -6.86 5.22
N ASN A 430 26.20 -7.76 4.95
CA ASN A 430 26.40 -8.98 4.18
C ASN A 430 25.42 -9.02 3.00
N ALA A 431 25.70 -9.89 2.01
CA ALA A 431 24.75 -10.17 0.95
C ALA A 431 23.36 -10.47 1.55
N PRO A 432 22.29 -9.81 1.08
CA PRO A 432 20.96 -10.12 1.55
C PRO A 432 20.71 -11.61 1.30
N CYS A 433 20.31 -12.34 2.35
CA CYS A 433 20.01 -13.76 2.24
C CYS A 433 19.00 -13.95 1.10
N PRO A 434 19.27 -14.78 0.07
CA PRO A 434 18.37 -14.94 -1.07
C PRO A 434 17.10 -15.64 -0.60
N GLY A 435 16.14 -14.85 -0.11
CA GLY A 435 14.95 -15.35 0.56
C GLY A 435 13.78 -14.37 0.69
N VAL A 436 13.96 -13.08 0.39
CA VAL A 436 12.85 -12.12 0.45
C VAL A 436 12.79 -11.27 -0.83
N GLN A 437 11.93 -11.76 -1.72
CA GLN A 437 11.38 -11.14 -2.95
C GLN A 437 12.28 -11.12 -4.20
N THR A 438 12.04 -12.08 -5.12
CA THR A 438 11.28 -11.91 -6.39
C THR A 438 11.67 -13.02 -7.38
N LYS A 439 10.69 -13.64 -8.08
CA LYS A 439 10.79 -14.54 -9.28
C LYS A 439 10.77 -16.08 -9.15
N GLN A 440 10.68 -16.70 -7.98
CA GLN A 440 10.45 -18.16 -7.90
C GLN A 440 8.97 -18.59 -7.87
N GLN A 441 8.03 -17.67 -7.58
CA GLN A 441 6.58 -17.96 -7.59
C GLN A 441 5.91 -17.96 -8.97
N GLU A 442 6.56 -17.41 -10.01
CA GLU A 442 6.06 -17.51 -11.40
C GLU A 442 6.55 -18.79 -12.11
N ARG A 443 7.77 -19.24 -11.82
CA ARG A 443 8.34 -20.45 -12.44
C ARG A 443 7.82 -21.74 -11.81
N ALA A 444 7.56 -21.77 -10.50
CA ALA A 444 6.95 -22.91 -9.82
C ALA A 444 5.47 -23.14 -10.20
N LYS A 445 4.76 -22.10 -10.68
CA LYS A 445 3.40 -22.21 -11.24
C LYS A 445 3.35 -22.76 -12.67
N ARG A 446 4.43 -22.63 -13.45
CA ARG A 446 4.55 -23.26 -14.78
C ARG A 446 5.06 -24.69 -14.74
N ALA A 447 5.75 -25.09 -13.67
CA ALA A 447 6.31 -26.44 -13.52
C ALA A 447 5.41 -27.43 -12.73
N SER A 448 4.28 -26.96 -12.16
CA SER A 448 3.35 -27.79 -11.36
C SER A 448 1.96 -27.99 -11.98
N SER A 449 1.77 -27.59 -13.25
CA SER A 449 0.61 -28.04 -14.02
C SER A 449 0.75 -29.53 -14.37
N PRO A 450 -0.24 -30.40 -14.09
CA PRO A 450 -0.18 -31.81 -14.47
C PRO A 450 -0.09 -31.94 -16.00
N LYS A 451 0.81 -32.82 -16.49
CA LYS A 451 0.75 -33.27 -17.89
C LYS A 451 -0.64 -33.87 -18.16
N PRO A 452 -1.30 -33.53 -19.28
CA PRO A 452 -2.50 -34.24 -19.68
C PRO A 452 -2.13 -35.69 -20.01
N ASP A 453 -2.83 -36.62 -19.39
CA ASP A 453 -2.70 -38.06 -19.59
C ASP A 453 -2.97 -38.41 -21.06
N MET A 454 -2.00 -39.05 -21.70
CA MET A 454 -2.04 -39.48 -23.11
C MET A 454 -2.58 -40.92 -23.25
N THR A 455 -3.55 -41.32 -22.43
CA THR A 455 -4.19 -42.64 -22.55
C THR A 455 -5.72 -42.53 -22.50
N THR A 456 -6.32 -42.04 -23.59
CA THR A 456 -7.73 -42.32 -23.91
C THR A 456 -7.97 -42.08 -25.41
N PRO A 457 -8.67 -42.98 -26.14
CA PRO A 457 -8.76 -42.91 -27.59
C PRO A 457 -9.69 -41.77 -28.04
N ARG A 458 -9.21 -41.01 -29.05
CA ARG A 458 -9.98 -39.99 -29.78
C ARG A 458 -11.32 -40.55 -30.27
N ARG A 459 -12.44 -40.04 -29.76
CA ARG A 459 -13.73 -40.11 -30.46
C ARG A 459 -13.80 -39.02 -31.53
N SER A 460 -14.10 -39.44 -32.74
CA SER A 460 -14.27 -38.64 -33.96
C SER A 460 -15.36 -37.56 -33.81
N PRO A 461 -15.19 -36.37 -34.41
CA PRO A 461 -16.26 -35.37 -34.43
C PRO A 461 -17.36 -35.77 -35.42
N LYS A 462 -18.59 -35.86 -34.93
CA LYS A 462 -19.81 -35.96 -35.76
C LYS A 462 -19.94 -34.68 -36.60
N ARG A 463 -19.95 -34.84 -37.92
CA ARG A 463 -20.51 -33.89 -38.88
C ARG A 463 -21.99 -33.68 -38.55
N THR A 464 -22.39 -32.45 -38.26
CA THR A 464 -23.79 -32.04 -38.41
C THR A 464 -23.86 -31.12 -39.63
N GLN A 465 -24.52 -31.63 -40.66
CA GLN A 465 -24.85 -30.90 -41.88
C GLN A 465 -25.80 -29.75 -41.55
N VAL A 466 -25.47 -28.54 -42.02
CA VAL A 466 -26.44 -27.46 -42.20
C VAL A 466 -27.06 -27.67 -43.58
N GLN A 467 -28.34 -27.99 -43.58
CA GLN A 467 -29.16 -28.19 -44.76
C GLN A 467 -29.63 -26.80 -45.25
N VAL A 468 -29.18 -26.40 -46.45
CA VAL A 468 -29.70 -25.25 -47.19
C VAL A 468 -30.58 -25.80 -48.31
N SER A 469 -31.85 -25.45 -48.26
CA SER A 469 -32.87 -25.49 -49.33
C SER A 469 -33.85 -24.39 -48.93
N GLY A 470 -34.05 -23.29 -49.64
CA GLY A 470 -34.19 -23.16 -51.09
C GLY A 470 -35.68 -23.00 -51.40
N SER A 471 -36.22 -21.79 -51.22
CA SER A 471 -37.46 -21.25 -51.80
C SER A 471 -37.42 -19.74 -51.69
#